data_AF-A0ABD0MDS4-F1
#
_entry.id   AF-A0ABD0MDS4-F1
#
_cell.length_a   1.000
_cell.length_b   1.000
_cell.length_c   1.000
_cell.angle_alpha   90.00
_cell.angle_beta   90.00
_cell.angle_gamma   90.00
#
_symmetry.space_group_name_H-M   'P 1'
#
loop_
_entity.id
_entity.type
_entity.pdbx_description
1 polymer ?
#
loop_
_entity_poly.entity_id
_entity_poly.type
_entity_poly.pdbx_seq_one_letter_code
_entity_poly.pdbx_strand_id
1 'polypeptide(L)' 'LHDCGITDVSSLTQSLTNTKALQFLKELNLSFNMIGDSEQQLIDVLRDSNCKL' A
#
# COMPACT_ATOMS: atom_id res chain seq x y z
N LEU A 1 -1.59 -7.76 5.03
CA LEU A 1 -0.47 -8.65 4.67
C LEU A 1 0.59 -8.45 5.73
N HIS A 2 0.43 -9.09 6.88
CA HIS A 2 1.24 -8.83 8.06
C HIS A 2 2.21 -10.01 8.19
N ASP A 3 3.51 -9.76 8.08
CA ASP A 3 4.56 -10.79 8.07
C ASP A 3 4.44 -11.82 6.92
N CYS A 4 4.53 -11.32 5.68
CA CYS A 4 4.47 -12.16 4.47
C CYS A 4 5.80 -12.21 3.70
N GLY A 5 6.87 -11.63 4.26
CA GLY A 5 8.16 -11.50 3.57
C GLY A 5 8.13 -10.56 2.38
N ILE A 6 7.23 -9.57 2.36
CA ILE A 6 7.14 -8.59 1.27
C ILE A 6 8.31 -7.62 1.39
N THR A 7 9.03 -7.43 0.29
CA THR A 7 10.19 -6.52 0.21
C THR A 7 9.99 -5.37 -0.77
N ASP A 8 8.99 -5.46 -1.64
CA ASP A 8 8.66 -4.44 -2.65
C ASP A 8 7.14 -4.36 -2.84
N VAL A 9 6.59 -3.14 -2.76
CA VAL A 9 5.16 -2.86 -2.98
C VAL A 9 4.91 -2.04 -4.24
N SER A 10 5.89 -1.90 -5.14
CA SER A 10 5.75 -1.14 -6.39
C SER A 10 4.56 -1.61 -7.23
N SER A 11 4.41 -2.94 -7.41
CA SER A 11 3.29 -3.51 -8.18
C SER A 11 1.93 -3.32 -7.50
N LEU A 12 1.89 -3.40 -6.16
CA LEU A 12 0.68 -3.12 -5.38
C LEU A 12 0.28 -1.65 -5.55
N THR A 13 1.25 -0.75 -5.40
CA THR A 13 1.07 0.70 -5.56
C THR A 13 0.53 1.03 -6.95
N GLN A 14 1.13 0.48 -8.02
CA GLN A 14 0.64 0.67 -9.39
C GLN A 14 -0.78 0.14 -9.59
N SER A 15 -1.14 -0.97 -8.95
CA SER A 15 -2.50 -1.51 -9.00
C SER A 15 -3.49 -0.61 -8.27
N LEU A 16 -3.12 -0.05 -7.12
CA LEU A 16 -3.97 0.87 -6.35
C LEU A 16 -4.20 2.18 -7.10
N THR A 17 -3.18 2.73 -7.76
CA THR A 17 -3.29 3.96 -8.57
C THR A 17 -4.29 3.83 -9.72
N ASN A 18 -4.33 2.66 -10.37
CA ASN A 18 -5.13 2.44 -11.58
C ASN A 18 -6.53 1.88 -11.29
N THR A 19 -6.89 1.66 -10.03
CA THR A 19 -8.15 1.02 -9.66
C THR A 19 -9.02 1.92 -8.78
N LYS A 20 -10.32 1.64 -8.77
CA LYS A 20 -11.25 2.26 -7.81
C LYS A 20 -11.15 1.63 -6.42
N ALA A 21 -10.15 0.78 -6.16
CA ALA A 21 -10.01 0.06 -4.90
C ALA A 21 -9.94 1.03 -3.70
N LEU A 22 -9.28 2.18 -3.85
CA LEU A 22 -9.16 3.20 -2.80
C LEU A 22 -10.48 3.86 -2.39
N GLN A 23 -11.55 3.71 -3.17
CA GLN A 23 -12.89 4.17 -2.77
C GLN A 23 -13.47 3.29 -1.65
N PHE A 24 -13.12 2.01 -1.65
CA PHE A 24 -13.67 0.99 -0.75
C PHE A 24 -12.67 0.53 0.32
N LEU A 25 -11.38 0.57 0.01
CA LEU A 25 -10.32 0.16 0.93
C LEU A 25 -10.21 1.16 2.09
N LYS A 26 -10.34 0.67 3.33
CA LYS A 26 -10.30 1.49 4.55
C LYS A 26 -9.04 1.27 5.37
N GLU A 27 -8.39 0.13 5.21
CA GLU A 27 -7.19 -0.24 5.94
C GLU A 27 -6.32 -1.16 5.08
N LEU A 28 -5.01 -0.93 5.09
CA LEU A 28 -4.00 -1.73 4.42
C LEU A 28 -2.84 -1.97 5.39
N ASN A 29 -2.96 -2.96 6.25
CA ASN A 29 -1.89 -3.31 7.17
C ASN A 29 -0.77 -4.10 6.44
N LEU A 30 0.41 -3.49 6.34
CA LEU A 30 1.65 -4.11 5.84
C LEU A 30 2.73 -4.24 6.93
N SER A 31 2.35 -4.09 8.20
CA SER A 31 3.29 -4.17 9.32
C SER A 31 4.09 -5.49 9.29
N PHE A 32 5.32 -5.43 9.81
CA PHE A 32 6.24 -6.57 9.86
C PHE A 32 6.67 -7.12 8.49
N ASN A 33 6.57 -6.32 7.43
CA ASN A 33 7.26 -6.59 6.17
C ASN A 33 8.47 -5.68 6.01
N MET A 34 9.40 -6.07 5.14
CA MET A 34 10.66 -5.36 4.89
C MET A 34 10.54 -4.49 3.62
N ILE A 35 9.48 -3.69 3.53
CA ILE A 35 9.08 -2.97 2.30
C ILE A 35 9.99 -1.79 1.92
N GLY A 36 10.89 -1.37 2.82
CA GLY A 36 11.97 -0.43 2.53
C GLY A 36 11.52 0.84 1.77
N ASP A 37 12.29 1.23 0.76
CA ASP A 37 12.07 2.46 0.00
C ASP A 37 10.77 2.47 -0.83
N SER A 38 10.20 1.29 -1.10
CA SER A 38 8.94 1.18 -1.86
C SER A 38 7.72 1.65 -1.05
N GLU A 39 7.84 1.77 0.27
CA GLU A 39 6.79 2.28 1.15
C GLU A 39 6.39 3.72 0.82
N GLN A 40 7.35 4.57 0.42
CA GLN A 40 7.08 5.98 0.14
C GLN A 40 6.09 6.16 -1.02
N GLN A 41 6.21 5.32 -2.06
CA GLN A 41 5.29 5.35 -3.20
C GLN A 41 3.86 4.97 -2.78
N LEU A 42 3.74 4.00 -1.88
CA LEU A 42 2.46 3.59 -1.33
C LEU A 42 1.82 4.71 -0.49
N ILE A 43 2.60 5.37 0.36
CA ILE A 43 2.14 6.53 1.15
C ILE A 43 1.59 7.62 0.23
N ASP A 44 2.28 7.94 -0.85
CA ASP A 44 1.86 9.01 -1.76
C ASP A 44 0.54 8.68 -2.48
N VAL A 45 0.33 7.41 -2.85
CA VAL A 45 -0.93 6.95 -3.45
C VAL A 45 -2.08 6.94 -2.43
N LEU A 46 -1.80 6.60 -1.18
CA LEU A 46 -2.82 6.53 -0.13
C LEU A 46 -3.15 7.89 0.50
N ARG A 47 -2.29 8.90 0.32
CA ARG A 47 -2.41 10.23 0.97
C ARG A 47 -3.78 10.88 0.80
N ASP A 48 -4.34 10.80 -0.41
CA ASP A 48 -5.64 11.41 -0.74
C ASP A 48 -6.80 10.41 -0.62
N SER A 49 -6.53 9.20 -0.14
CA SER A 49 -7.53 8.15 0.06
C SER A 49 -8.07 8.15 1.48
N ASN A 50 -9.21 7.46 1.69
CA ASN A 50 -9.74 7.18 3.03
C ASN A 50 -9.15 5.90 3.64
N CYS A 51 -8.03 5.40 3.10
CA CYS A 51 -7.40 4.18 3.54
C CYS A 51 -6.33 4.48 4.58
N LYS A 52 -6.40 3.78 5.72
CA LYS A 52 -5.33 3.77 6.72
C LYS A 52 -4.24 2.80 6.26
N LEU A 53 -2.99 3.23 6.34
CA LEU A 53 -1.83 2.35 6.18
C LEU A 53 -1.45 1.78 7.55
#